data_AF-A0A3B9ILU2-F1
#
_entry.id   AF-A0A3B9ILU2-F1
#
_cell.length_a   1.000
_cell.length_b   1.000
_cell.length_c   1.000
_cell.angle_alpha   90.00
_cell.angle_beta   90.00
_cell.angle_gamma   90.00
#
_symmetry.space_group_name_H-M   'P 1'
#
loop_
_entity.id
_entity.type
_entity.pdbx_description
1 polymer ?
#
loop_
_entity_poly.entity_id
_entity_poly.type
_entity_poly.pdbx_seq_one_letter_code
_entity_poly.pdbx_strand_id
1 'polypeptide(L)'
;MSDTAVAAARTLPFLPGDPVPWFQGDCAGNPNFAFSTVAGRWSVLVLLGSAAVPQLQAAVAAIAGAAPLFADPRRTCFFVTLDAADRVGQPARLPLHLPGFYAFADADGEISRRYRAIDPAADPRSGHVAYRPYWLLLDPTLRVVATGGMEDTARLLDLVAQLPAPAAHGSVVAEGGRILTVAPADDAGQPWAPVLAVPRVFEPAFCRRLMAEYDRLGGEESGFMREVGGRTVEMRDYGHKRRADCLIEDETLRAGIRARIERRLLPELQKAFQYKATRIERYIVACYDGDGAGGYFRPHRDNTTRGTAHRRFAVTINLNAEDYEGGELRFPEFGDRRYRAPTGGAVVFSCSLLHEALAVTRGRRFACLPFLYDDDGAAIRARNAEFLEDPQLAAVARGTAAAG
;
A
#
# COMPACT_ATOMS: atom_id res chain seq x y z
N MET A 1 29.97 14.40 -30.24
CA MET A 1 29.04 14.53 -29.09
C MET A 1 29.89 14.84 -27.88
N SER A 2 29.60 15.89 -27.11
CA SER A 2 30.46 16.31 -25.98
C SER A 2 30.40 15.28 -24.84
N ASP A 3 31.48 15.18 -24.05
CA ASP A 3 31.57 14.30 -22.86
C ASP A 3 30.40 14.49 -21.89
N THR A 4 29.80 15.68 -21.84
CA THR A 4 28.61 15.99 -21.04
C THR A 4 27.35 15.26 -21.52
N ALA A 5 27.18 15.05 -22.83
CA ALA A 5 26.04 14.28 -23.37
C ALA A 5 26.23 12.77 -23.15
N VAL A 6 27.47 12.28 -23.16
CA VAL A 6 27.81 10.88 -22.87
C VAL A 6 27.70 10.57 -21.37
N ALA A 7 28.01 11.53 -20.49
CA ALA A 7 27.82 11.41 -19.04
C ALA A 7 26.33 11.40 -18.65
N ALA A 8 25.50 12.25 -19.27
CA ALA A 8 24.04 12.25 -19.07
C ALA A 8 23.36 10.96 -19.57
N ALA A 9 23.91 10.33 -20.62
CA ALA A 9 23.43 9.03 -21.12
C ALA A 9 23.75 7.85 -20.17
N ARG A 10 24.67 8.02 -19.21
CA ARG A 10 25.11 6.97 -18.27
C ARG A 10 24.47 7.03 -16.90
N THR A 11 23.89 8.16 -16.48
CA THR A 11 23.24 8.27 -15.17
C THR A 11 21.90 7.55 -15.16
N LEU A 12 21.75 6.50 -14.34
CA LEU A 12 20.49 5.78 -14.19
C LEU A 12 19.39 6.71 -13.64
N PRO A 13 18.12 6.50 -14.02
CA PRO A 13 17.06 7.49 -13.79
C PRO A 13 16.63 7.64 -12.33
N PHE A 14 16.95 6.66 -11.48
CA PHE A 14 16.71 6.68 -10.04
C PHE A 14 18.01 6.40 -9.30
N LEU A 15 18.21 7.07 -8.17
CA LEU A 15 19.35 6.92 -7.29
C LEU A 15 18.95 6.28 -5.96
N PRO A 16 19.89 5.67 -5.22
CA PRO A 16 19.62 5.22 -3.85
C PRO A 16 18.98 6.32 -3.01
N GLY A 17 17.91 5.96 -2.31
CA GLY A 17 17.07 6.87 -1.53
C GLY A 17 15.83 7.39 -2.27
N ASP A 18 15.79 7.37 -3.61
CA ASP A 18 14.64 7.87 -4.36
C ASP A 18 13.40 6.99 -4.14
N PRO A 19 12.21 7.57 -3.96
CA PRO A 19 10.96 6.82 -4.08
C PRO A 19 10.67 6.51 -5.55
N VAL A 20 10.11 5.34 -5.83
CA VAL A 20 9.64 5.02 -7.19
C VAL A 20 8.18 5.41 -7.40
N PRO A 21 7.80 5.90 -8.60
CA PRO A 21 6.42 6.20 -8.92
C PRO A 21 5.59 4.92 -8.94
N TRP A 22 4.43 4.91 -8.30
CA TRP A 22 3.52 3.76 -8.35
C TRP A 22 2.84 3.66 -9.72
N PHE A 23 2.51 2.43 -10.11
CA PHE A 23 1.81 2.14 -11.35
C PHE A 23 0.84 0.97 -11.16
N GLN A 24 -0.03 0.80 -12.14
CA GLN A 24 -0.86 -0.38 -12.31
C GLN A 24 -0.51 -1.01 -13.67
N GLY A 25 -0.62 -2.33 -13.78
CA GLY A 25 -0.41 -3.02 -15.04
C GLY A 25 -0.79 -4.50 -14.97
N ASP A 26 -0.81 -5.16 -16.12
CA ASP A 26 -1.10 -6.58 -16.22
C ASP A 26 0.08 -7.41 -15.72
N CYS A 27 -0.13 -8.09 -14.60
CA CYS A 27 0.85 -8.97 -13.98
C CYS A 27 0.17 -10.10 -13.19
N ALA A 28 0.75 -11.30 -13.24
CA ALA A 28 0.32 -12.46 -12.44
C ALA A 28 -1.18 -12.81 -12.57
N GLY A 29 -1.75 -12.65 -13.78
CA GLY A 29 -3.17 -12.92 -14.04
C GLY A 29 -4.13 -11.83 -13.55
N ASN A 30 -3.61 -10.72 -13.02
CA ASN A 30 -4.38 -9.54 -12.66
C ASN A 30 -4.05 -8.39 -13.66
N PRO A 31 -4.99 -8.00 -14.54
CA PRO A 31 -4.76 -6.93 -15.51
C PRO A 31 -4.57 -5.55 -14.88
N ASN A 32 -5.01 -5.36 -13.63
CA ASN A 32 -4.92 -4.10 -12.88
C ASN A 32 -4.10 -4.29 -11.60
N PHE A 33 -2.98 -5.01 -11.67
CA PHE A 33 -2.11 -5.22 -10.52
C PHE A 33 -1.48 -3.89 -10.09
N ALA A 34 -1.81 -3.43 -8.88
CA ALA A 34 -1.23 -2.21 -8.31
C ALA A 34 0.13 -2.51 -7.66
N PHE A 35 1.21 -1.98 -8.25
CA PHE A 35 2.57 -2.21 -7.76
C PHE A 35 2.75 -1.76 -6.29
N SER A 36 2.04 -0.71 -5.85
CA SER A 36 2.11 -0.22 -4.46
C SER A 36 1.72 -1.25 -3.39
N THR A 37 1.05 -2.34 -3.77
CA THR A 37 0.65 -3.45 -2.88
C THR A 37 1.78 -4.42 -2.53
N VAL A 38 2.93 -4.33 -3.22
CA VAL A 38 4.11 -5.17 -2.94
C VAL A 38 4.94 -4.64 -1.78
N ALA A 39 4.67 -3.41 -1.34
CA ALA A 39 5.32 -2.81 -0.17
C ALA A 39 5.24 -3.72 1.07
N GLY A 40 6.17 -3.54 2.01
CA GLY A 40 6.41 -4.49 3.11
C GLY A 40 7.33 -5.66 2.76
N ARG A 41 7.91 -5.67 1.54
CA ARG A 41 8.81 -6.71 1.04
C ARG A 41 10.03 -6.08 0.39
N TRP A 42 11.10 -6.84 0.25
CA TRP A 42 12.17 -6.49 -0.68
C TRP A 42 11.71 -6.79 -2.09
N SER A 43 11.80 -5.82 -2.99
CA SER A 43 11.35 -5.99 -4.38
C SER A 43 12.43 -5.61 -5.37
N VAL A 44 12.64 -6.45 -6.36
CA VAL A 44 13.49 -6.17 -7.51
C VAL A 44 12.57 -5.81 -8.68
N LEU A 45 12.83 -4.70 -9.34
CA LEU A 45 12.17 -4.30 -10.59
C LEU A 45 13.23 -4.26 -11.70
N VAL A 46 13.10 -5.15 -12.67
CA VAL A 46 13.97 -5.25 -13.85
C VAL A 46 13.24 -4.67 -15.05
N LEU A 47 13.61 -3.46 -15.46
CA LEU A 47 13.11 -2.83 -16.67
C LEU A 47 13.87 -3.47 -17.83
N LEU A 48 13.31 -4.52 -18.44
CA LEU A 48 14.04 -5.38 -19.38
C LEU A 48 13.83 -4.96 -20.84
N GLY A 49 12.62 -4.50 -21.18
CA GLY A 49 12.23 -4.22 -22.56
C GLY A 49 11.86 -5.49 -23.33
N SER A 50 12.81 -6.39 -23.58
CA SER A 50 12.54 -7.71 -24.18
C SER A 50 13.64 -8.73 -23.87
N ALA A 51 13.26 -9.95 -23.48
CA ALA A 51 14.18 -11.08 -23.31
C ALA A 51 14.68 -11.67 -24.64
N ALA A 52 14.13 -11.24 -25.78
CA ALA A 52 14.64 -11.61 -27.11
C ALA A 52 16.00 -11.01 -27.43
N VAL A 53 16.38 -9.91 -26.75
CA VAL A 53 17.63 -9.19 -27.01
C VAL A 53 18.82 -10.06 -26.58
N PRO A 54 19.69 -10.53 -27.50
CA PRO A 54 20.75 -11.49 -27.19
C PRO A 54 21.69 -11.02 -26.07
N GLN A 55 21.99 -9.71 -26.03
CA GLN A 55 22.87 -9.09 -25.04
C GLN A 55 22.31 -9.18 -23.61
N LEU A 56 20.99 -9.37 -23.45
CA LEU A 56 20.33 -9.41 -22.14
C LEU A 56 20.14 -10.85 -21.63
N GLN A 57 20.29 -11.85 -22.48
CA GLN A 57 20.00 -13.26 -22.15
C GLN A 57 20.87 -13.80 -21.01
N ALA A 58 22.15 -13.41 -20.97
CA ALA A 58 23.05 -13.82 -19.89
C ALA A 58 22.58 -13.29 -18.52
N ALA A 59 22.09 -12.05 -18.46
CA ALA A 59 21.54 -11.47 -17.24
C ALA A 59 20.22 -12.14 -16.84
N VAL A 60 19.31 -12.38 -17.80
CA VAL A 60 18.05 -13.11 -17.54
C VAL A 60 18.33 -14.52 -16.99
N ALA A 61 19.30 -15.24 -17.56
CA ALA A 61 19.71 -16.56 -17.09
C ALA A 61 20.32 -16.51 -15.67
N ALA A 62 21.15 -15.50 -15.37
CA ALA A 62 21.70 -15.32 -14.03
C ALA A 62 20.61 -15.03 -12.99
N ILE A 63 19.61 -14.19 -13.32
CA ILE A 63 18.45 -13.92 -12.46
C ILE A 63 17.65 -15.20 -12.21
N ALA A 64 17.37 -15.97 -13.26
CA ALA A 64 16.66 -17.25 -13.15
C ALA A 64 17.44 -18.26 -12.29
N GLY A 65 18.77 -18.33 -12.44
CA GLY A 65 19.64 -19.17 -11.62
C GLY A 65 19.65 -18.78 -10.14
N ALA A 66 19.35 -17.52 -9.81
CA ALA A 66 19.22 -17.03 -8.46
C ALA A 66 17.82 -17.25 -7.84
N ALA A 67 16.97 -18.08 -8.44
CA ALA A 67 15.64 -18.39 -7.92
C ALA A 67 15.56 -18.80 -6.44
N PRO A 68 16.54 -19.51 -5.86
CA PRO A 68 16.55 -19.77 -4.41
C PRO A 68 16.49 -18.51 -3.54
N LEU A 69 16.99 -17.35 -4.02
CA LEU A 69 16.91 -16.07 -3.30
C LEU A 69 15.48 -15.53 -3.20
N PHE A 70 14.62 -15.90 -4.16
CA PHE A 70 13.24 -15.41 -4.30
C PHE A 70 12.20 -16.47 -3.89
N ALA A 71 12.64 -17.64 -3.42
CA ALA A 71 11.76 -18.63 -2.81
C ALA A 71 11.17 -18.14 -1.47
N ASP A 72 11.83 -17.17 -0.80
CA ASP A 72 11.26 -16.44 0.33
C ASP A 72 10.20 -15.45 -0.17
N PRO A 73 8.92 -15.57 0.23
CA PRO A 73 7.84 -14.69 -0.25
C PRO A 73 8.00 -13.22 0.15
N ARG A 74 8.96 -12.90 1.02
CA ARG A 74 9.37 -11.55 1.42
C ARG A 74 10.31 -10.88 0.42
N ARG A 75 10.73 -11.61 -0.62
CA ARG A 75 11.52 -11.12 -1.75
C ARG A 75 10.79 -11.43 -3.03
N THR A 76 10.67 -10.44 -3.91
CA THR A 76 9.98 -10.61 -5.20
C THR A 76 10.79 -9.97 -6.32
N CYS A 77 10.78 -10.58 -7.50
CA CYS A 77 11.40 -10.05 -8.71
C CYS A 77 10.34 -9.84 -9.78
N PHE A 78 10.20 -8.60 -10.22
CA PHE A 78 9.30 -8.19 -11.29
C PHE A 78 10.12 -7.81 -12.52
N PHE A 79 9.82 -8.44 -13.65
CA PHE A 79 10.25 -7.96 -14.96
C PHE A 79 9.22 -6.98 -15.52
N VAL A 80 9.68 -5.97 -16.24
CA VAL A 80 8.83 -5.13 -17.11
C VAL A 80 9.27 -5.36 -18.54
N THR A 81 8.35 -5.82 -19.38
CA THR A 81 8.63 -6.17 -20.78
C THR A 81 7.62 -5.54 -21.73
N LEU A 82 8.13 -5.02 -22.84
CA LEU A 82 7.36 -4.57 -24.00
C LEU A 82 6.95 -5.76 -24.89
N ASP A 83 7.64 -6.90 -24.78
CA ASP A 83 7.46 -8.07 -25.65
C ASP A 83 6.51 -9.09 -25.02
N ALA A 84 5.31 -9.20 -25.58
CA ALA A 84 4.30 -10.16 -25.12
C ALA A 84 4.80 -11.62 -25.20
N ALA A 85 5.72 -11.94 -26.12
CA ALA A 85 6.29 -13.28 -26.27
C ALA A 85 7.13 -13.70 -25.04
N ASP A 86 7.59 -12.75 -24.23
CA ASP A 86 8.38 -13.05 -23.03
C ASP A 86 7.57 -13.74 -21.92
N ARG A 87 6.24 -13.56 -21.94
CA ARG A 87 5.32 -14.04 -20.90
C ARG A 87 4.58 -15.31 -21.28
N VAL A 88 4.68 -15.77 -22.53
CA VAL A 88 3.91 -16.88 -23.08
C VAL A 88 4.84 -18.00 -23.57
N GLY A 89 4.29 -19.20 -23.76
CA GLY A 89 5.03 -20.40 -24.16
C GLY A 89 5.37 -21.32 -22.99
N GLN A 90 5.91 -22.51 -23.30
CA GLN A 90 6.31 -23.52 -22.32
C GLN A 90 7.72 -24.05 -22.64
N PRO A 91 8.78 -23.58 -21.96
CA PRO A 91 8.77 -22.47 -21.00
C PRO A 91 8.67 -21.10 -21.70
N ALA A 92 8.11 -20.11 -21.00
CA ALA A 92 8.21 -18.71 -21.40
C ALA A 92 9.68 -18.25 -21.37
N ARG A 93 10.03 -17.18 -22.12
CA ARG A 93 11.42 -16.67 -22.12
C ARG A 93 11.84 -16.13 -20.76
N LEU A 94 10.89 -15.60 -19.98
CA LEU A 94 11.11 -15.21 -18.59
C LEU A 94 10.83 -16.36 -17.63
N PRO A 95 11.50 -16.42 -16.46
CA PRO A 95 11.40 -17.52 -15.51
C PRO A 95 10.11 -17.50 -14.66
N LEU A 96 8.96 -17.21 -15.27
CA LEU A 96 7.67 -16.98 -14.58
C LEU A 96 7.05 -18.24 -13.97
N HIS A 97 7.60 -19.41 -14.28
CA HIS A 97 7.21 -20.68 -13.65
C HIS A 97 7.86 -20.88 -12.27
N LEU A 98 8.86 -20.07 -11.92
CA LEU A 98 9.56 -20.13 -10.65
C LEU A 98 8.88 -19.22 -9.61
N PRO A 99 8.86 -19.62 -8.32
CA PRO A 99 8.27 -18.80 -7.27
C PRO A 99 9.02 -17.47 -7.12
N GLY A 100 8.28 -16.40 -6.82
CA GLY A 100 8.83 -15.07 -6.58
C GLY A 100 9.14 -14.25 -7.85
N PHE A 101 8.98 -14.82 -9.04
CA PHE A 101 9.15 -14.12 -10.31
C PHE A 101 7.82 -13.77 -10.96
N TYR A 102 7.72 -12.53 -11.41
CA TYR A 102 6.53 -11.99 -12.05
C TYR A 102 6.94 -11.09 -13.22
N ALA A 103 6.01 -10.83 -14.14
CA ALA A 103 6.24 -9.89 -15.23
C ALA A 103 5.01 -9.01 -15.46
N PHE A 104 5.26 -7.70 -15.55
CA PHE A 104 4.31 -6.73 -16.07
C PHE A 104 4.39 -6.71 -17.61
N ALA A 105 3.25 -6.83 -18.30
CA ALA A 105 3.20 -6.35 -19.69
C ALA A 105 3.18 -4.84 -19.71
N ASP A 106 4.01 -4.30 -20.59
CA ASP A 106 4.15 -2.89 -20.84
C ASP A 106 4.13 -2.61 -22.35
N ALA A 107 3.27 -3.31 -23.10
CA ALA A 107 3.25 -3.24 -24.57
C ALA A 107 3.02 -1.81 -25.11
N ASP A 108 2.37 -0.94 -24.33
CA ASP A 108 2.19 0.47 -24.67
C ASP A 108 3.33 1.38 -24.18
N GLY A 109 4.23 0.87 -23.33
CA GLY A 109 5.37 1.58 -22.75
C GLY A 109 5.02 2.53 -21.60
N GLU A 110 3.83 2.48 -21.01
CA GLU A 110 3.44 3.39 -19.93
C GLU A 110 4.40 3.29 -18.73
N ILE A 111 4.69 2.06 -18.29
CA ILE A 111 5.60 1.80 -17.17
C ILE A 111 7.01 2.21 -17.58
N SER A 112 7.50 1.80 -18.75
CA SER A 112 8.85 2.11 -19.22
C SER A 112 9.09 3.61 -19.39
N ARG A 113 8.10 4.40 -19.85
CA ARG A 113 8.19 5.87 -19.88
C ARG A 113 8.21 6.47 -18.48
N ARG A 114 7.31 6.01 -17.59
CA ARG A 114 7.23 6.48 -16.19
C ARG A 114 8.54 6.24 -15.44
N TYR A 115 9.23 5.14 -15.77
CA TYR A 115 10.53 4.78 -15.20
C TYR A 115 11.73 5.28 -16.03
N ARG A 116 11.50 6.00 -17.14
CA ARG A 116 12.56 6.52 -18.02
C ARG A 116 13.50 5.41 -18.55
N ALA A 117 12.96 4.20 -18.73
CA ALA A 117 13.61 3.13 -19.49
C ALA A 117 13.54 3.38 -21.00
N ILE A 118 12.57 4.20 -21.43
CA ILE A 118 12.45 4.73 -22.79
C ILE A 118 12.20 6.24 -22.74
N ASP A 119 12.42 6.93 -23.86
CA ASP A 119 12.10 8.35 -24.00
C ASP A 119 10.60 8.59 -23.70
N PRO A 120 10.21 9.63 -22.92
CA PRO A 120 8.81 9.96 -22.67
C PRO A 120 7.95 10.18 -23.93
N ALA A 121 8.56 10.58 -25.05
CA ALA A 121 7.90 10.76 -26.34
C ALA A 121 7.91 9.47 -27.21
N ALA A 122 8.61 8.41 -26.78
CA ALA A 122 8.67 7.17 -27.54
C ALA A 122 7.34 6.40 -27.50
N ASP A 123 6.91 5.91 -28.66
CA ASP A 123 5.84 4.93 -28.81
C ASP A 123 6.42 3.57 -29.22
N PRO A 124 6.51 2.59 -28.29
CA PRO A 124 6.96 1.23 -28.58
C PRO A 124 6.25 0.56 -29.74
N ARG A 125 4.99 0.94 -30.02
CA ARG A 125 4.19 0.37 -31.11
C ARG A 125 4.68 0.78 -32.50
N SER A 126 5.54 1.79 -32.60
CA SER A 126 6.16 2.23 -33.85
C SER A 126 7.30 1.31 -34.35
N GLY A 127 7.73 0.33 -33.56
CA GLY A 127 8.62 -0.76 -33.98
C GLY A 127 10.10 -0.60 -33.63
N HIS A 128 10.60 0.61 -33.39
CA HIS A 128 11.99 0.83 -32.95
C HIS A 128 12.05 1.86 -31.82
N VAL A 129 12.14 1.36 -30.58
CA VAL A 129 12.38 2.20 -29.41
C VAL A 129 13.72 1.87 -28.79
N ALA A 130 14.55 2.90 -28.60
CA ALA A 130 15.77 2.78 -27.82
C ALA A 130 15.38 2.49 -26.36
N TYR A 131 15.55 1.23 -25.95
CA TYR A 131 15.29 0.78 -24.59
C TYR A 131 16.58 0.78 -23.78
N ARG A 132 16.53 1.36 -22.59
CA ARG A 132 17.60 1.34 -21.61
C ARG A 132 17.24 0.36 -20.50
N PRO A 133 17.78 -0.86 -20.51
CA PRO A 133 17.46 -1.85 -19.50
C PRO A 133 18.28 -1.64 -18.23
N TYR A 134 17.65 -1.77 -17.06
CA TYR A 134 18.29 -1.60 -15.76
C TYR A 134 17.48 -2.18 -14.61
N TRP A 135 18.08 -2.23 -13.43
CA TRP A 135 17.50 -2.77 -12.21
C TRP A 135 17.22 -1.70 -11.16
N LEU A 136 16.20 -1.94 -10.36
CA LEU A 136 15.99 -1.30 -9.08
C LEU A 136 15.82 -2.37 -8.01
N LEU A 137 16.66 -2.32 -6.98
CA LEU A 137 16.41 -3.02 -5.72
C LEU A 137 15.69 -2.04 -4.78
N LEU A 138 14.50 -2.41 -4.34
CA LEU A 138 13.61 -1.58 -3.55
C LEU A 138 13.43 -2.15 -2.15
N ASP A 139 13.40 -1.23 -1.17
CA ASP A 139 13.06 -1.56 0.20
C ASP A 139 11.54 -1.74 0.41
N PRO A 140 11.11 -2.22 1.58
CA PRO A 140 9.71 -2.31 1.99
C PRO A 140 8.87 -1.04 1.84
N THR A 141 9.48 0.15 1.79
CA THR A 141 8.78 1.43 1.54
C THR A 141 8.79 1.84 0.07
N LEU A 142 9.28 0.96 -0.82
CA LEU A 142 9.44 1.17 -2.26
C LEU A 142 10.41 2.30 -2.59
N ARG A 143 11.48 2.43 -1.80
CA ARG A 143 12.61 3.33 -2.08
C ARG A 143 13.80 2.55 -2.60
N VAL A 144 14.56 3.17 -3.49
CA VAL A 144 15.73 2.55 -4.11
C VAL A 144 16.83 2.33 -3.07
N VAL A 145 17.25 1.08 -2.92
CA VAL A 145 18.41 0.68 -2.12
C VAL A 145 19.65 0.65 -3.00
N ALA A 146 19.51 0.07 -4.20
CA ALA A 146 20.56 -0.02 -5.20
C ALA A 146 19.96 -0.03 -6.60
N THR A 147 20.75 0.42 -7.56
CA THR A 147 20.44 0.36 -9.00
C THR A 147 21.68 -0.06 -9.78
N GLY A 148 21.49 -0.49 -11.01
CA GLY A 148 22.57 -0.90 -11.91
C GLY A 148 22.05 -1.25 -13.29
N GLY A 149 22.95 -1.23 -14.27
CA GLY A 149 22.66 -1.74 -15.62
C GLY A 149 22.55 -3.26 -15.60
N MET A 150 22.30 -3.87 -16.76
CA MET A 150 22.21 -5.34 -16.85
C MET A 150 23.59 -6.00 -16.65
N GLU A 151 24.67 -5.28 -16.93
CA GLU A 151 26.06 -5.66 -16.62
C GLU A 151 26.35 -5.79 -15.12
N ASP A 152 25.57 -5.13 -14.26
CA ASP A 152 25.69 -5.19 -12.79
C ASP A 152 24.96 -6.39 -12.16
N THR A 153 24.37 -7.29 -12.97
CA THR A 153 23.47 -8.35 -12.49
C THR A 153 24.07 -9.18 -11.35
N ALA A 154 25.32 -9.63 -11.48
CA ALA A 154 25.98 -10.42 -10.43
C ALA A 154 26.08 -9.64 -9.11
N ARG A 155 26.55 -8.40 -9.17
CA ARG A 155 26.67 -7.50 -8.01
C ARG A 155 25.31 -7.24 -7.34
N LEU A 156 24.25 -7.06 -8.12
CA LEU A 156 22.91 -6.82 -7.57
C LEU A 156 22.30 -8.07 -6.93
N LEU A 157 22.54 -9.24 -7.52
CA LEU A 157 22.13 -10.51 -6.91
C LEU A 157 22.89 -10.78 -5.59
N ASP A 158 24.18 -10.44 -5.54
CA ASP A 158 24.96 -10.51 -4.29
C ASP A 158 24.38 -9.60 -3.20
N LEU A 159 23.91 -8.40 -3.57
CA LEU A 159 23.21 -7.52 -2.62
C LEU A 159 21.89 -8.16 -2.15
N VAL A 160 21.09 -8.74 -3.05
CA VAL A 160 19.83 -9.42 -2.70
C VAL A 160 20.07 -10.57 -1.73
N ALA A 161 21.15 -11.34 -1.93
CA ALA A 161 21.51 -12.45 -1.05
C ALA A 161 21.81 -11.97 0.39
N GLN A 162 22.37 -10.77 0.55
CA GLN A 162 22.74 -10.18 1.83
C GLN A 162 21.57 -9.49 2.56
N LEU A 163 20.40 -9.32 1.93
CA LEU A 163 19.29 -8.56 2.52
C LEU A 163 18.78 -9.22 3.82
N PRO A 164 18.60 -8.46 4.91
CA PRO A 164 18.03 -8.99 6.14
C PRO A 164 16.51 -9.23 5.99
N ALA A 165 15.86 -9.64 7.08
CA ALA A 165 14.39 -9.65 7.13
C ALA A 165 13.84 -8.24 6.79
N PRO A 166 12.70 -8.12 6.07
CA PRO A 166 12.11 -6.83 5.71
C PRO A 166 11.95 -5.88 6.88
N ALA A 167 11.62 -6.39 8.06
CA ALA A 167 11.45 -5.57 9.26
C ALA A 167 12.72 -4.78 9.68
N ALA A 168 13.91 -5.17 9.20
CA ALA A 168 15.17 -4.49 9.47
C ALA A 168 15.60 -3.51 8.36
N HIS A 169 14.76 -3.26 7.34
CA HIS A 169 15.16 -2.49 6.16
C HIS A 169 15.63 -1.06 6.45
N GLY A 170 15.06 -0.40 7.47
CA GLY A 170 15.43 0.97 7.81
C GLY A 170 16.87 1.14 8.34
N SER A 171 17.57 0.04 8.58
CA SER A 171 18.97 0.04 9.01
C SER A 171 19.95 -0.38 7.90
N VAL A 172 19.46 -0.57 6.67
CA VAL A 172 20.25 -1.06 5.53
C VAL A 172 20.82 0.10 4.73
N VAL A 173 22.12 0.02 4.46
CA VAL A 173 22.83 0.84 3.47
C VAL A 173 23.54 -0.07 2.48
N ALA A 174 23.38 0.17 1.19
CA ALA A 174 24.13 -0.52 0.15
C ALA A 174 25.36 0.30 -0.25
N GLU A 175 26.56 -0.20 0.04
CA GLU A 175 27.81 0.48 -0.25
C GLU A 175 28.89 -0.52 -0.68
N GLY A 176 29.63 -0.21 -1.75
CA GLY A 176 30.74 -1.04 -2.21
C GLY A 176 30.37 -2.49 -2.54
N GLY A 177 29.14 -2.75 -2.98
CA GLY A 177 28.64 -4.12 -3.26
C GLY A 177 28.26 -4.91 -2.01
N ARG A 178 28.13 -4.26 -0.86
CA ARG A 178 27.75 -4.90 0.41
C ARG A 178 26.50 -4.25 0.99
N ILE A 179 25.71 -5.06 1.69
CA ILE A 179 24.66 -4.56 2.59
C ILE A 179 25.29 -4.37 3.97
N LEU A 180 25.35 -3.11 4.41
CA LEU A 180 25.77 -2.73 5.75
C LEU A 180 24.50 -2.54 6.60
N THR A 181 24.47 -3.15 7.78
CA THR A 181 23.39 -2.95 8.76
C THR A 181 23.89 -2.09 9.91
N VAL A 182 23.29 -0.92 10.09
CA VAL A 182 23.54 -0.09 11.27
C VAL A 182 22.80 -0.70 12.46
N ALA A 183 23.46 -0.80 13.62
CA ALA A 183 22.76 -1.25 14.82
C ALA A 183 21.62 -0.26 15.13
N PRO A 184 20.38 -0.74 15.33
CA PRO A 184 19.27 0.13 15.63
C PRO A 184 19.49 0.85 16.96
N ALA A 185 18.89 2.04 17.09
CA ALA A 185 18.97 2.82 18.32
C ALA A 185 18.16 2.22 19.49
N ASP A 186 17.27 1.26 19.20
CA ASP A 186 16.45 0.55 20.19
C ASP A 186 16.58 -0.98 20.05
N ASP A 187 16.13 -1.70 21.09
CA ASP A 187 16.20 -3.17 21.15
C ASP A 187 15.33 -3.87 20.09
N ALA A 188 14.43 -3.14 19.41
CA ALA A 188 13.45 -3.72 18.50
C ALA A 188 14.00 -3.87 17.07
N GLY A 189 14.90 -2.99 16.64
CA GLY A 189 15.51 -3.07 15.31
C GLY A 189 14.58 -2.87 14.12
N GLN A 190 13.37 -2.37 14.38
CA GLN A 190 12.33 -2.16 13.39
C GLN A 190 12.00 -0.67 13.27
N PRO A 191 11.78 -0.15 12.05
CA PRO A 191 11.28 1.20 11.86
C PRO A 191 9.98 1.43 12.62
N TRP A 192 9.75 2.69 13.00
CA TRP A 192 8.50 3.09 13.59
C TRP A 192 7.57 3.57 12.47
N ALA A 193 6.38 2.97 12.38
CA ALA A 193 5.36 3.51 11.49
C ALA A 193 4.97 4.91 11.99
N PRO A 194 4.75 5.90 11.11
CA PRO A 194 4.40 7.26 11.49
C PRO A 194 2.93 7.32 11.91
N VAL A 195 2.63 6.70 13.05
CA VAL A 195 1.30 6.59 13.64
C VAL A 195 1.24 7.40 14.92
N LEU A 196 0.10 8.05 15.14
CA LEU A 196 -0.16 8.82 16.35
C LEU A 196 -1.14 8.06 17.23
N ALA A 197 -0.68 7.68 18.42
CA ALA A 197 -1.53 7.07 19.45
C ALA A 197 -2.04 8.15 20.41
N VAL A 198 -3.37 8.27 20.54
CA VAL A 198 -4.01 9.25 21.43
C VAL A 198 -4.95 8.53 22.39
N PRO A 199 -4.60 8.40 23.68
CA PRO A 199 -5.48 7.75 24.65
C PRO A 199 -6.64 8.67 25.05
N ARG A 200 -7.72 8.07 25.60
CA ARG A 200 -8.86 8.80 26.22
C ARG A 200 -9.57 9.80 25.29
N VAL A 201 -9.67 9.48 24.00
CA VAL A 201 -10.50 10.24 23.06
C VAL A 201 -11.98 10.08 23.43
N PHE A 202 -12.43 8.84 23.66
CA PHE A 202 -13.77 8.52 24.13
C PHE A 202 -13.73 8.06 25.60
N GLU A 203 -14.74 8.46 26.39
CA GLU A 203 -14.94 7.88 27.72
C GLU A 203 -15.49 6.45 27.61
N PRO A 204 -15.17 5.56 28.56
CA PRO A 204 -15.71 4.19 28.56
C PRO A 204 -17.23 4.11 28.47
N ALA A 205 -17.95 5.05 29.11
CA ALA A 205 -19.40 5.13 29.02
C ALA A 205 -19.88 5.46 27.59
N PHE A 206 -19.15 6.30 26.85
CA PHE A 206 -19.49 6.58 25.46
C PHE A 206 -19.18 5.40 24.54
N CYS A 207 -18.06 4.69 24.76
CA CYS A 207 -17.75 3.45 24.05
C CYS A 207 -18.87 2.42 24.20
N ARG A 208 -19.36 2.20 25.42
CA ARG A 208 -20.50 1.29 25.66
C ARG A 208 -21.78 1.72 24.96
N ARG A 209 -22.08 3.03 24.88
CA ARG A 209 -23.24 3.52 24.12
C ARG A 209 -23.13 3.23 22.63
N LEU A 210 -21.94 3.41 22.04
CA LEU A 210 -21.70 3.09 20.62
C LEU A 210 -21.83 1.59 20.34
N MET A 211 -21.34 0.73 21.23
CA MET A 211 -21.51 -0.71 21.11
C MET A 211 -22.97 -1.15 21.28
N ALA A 212 -23.69 -0.56 22.24
CA ALA A 212 -25.12 -0.83 22.42
C ALA A 212 -25.94 -0.43 21.18
N GLU A 213 -25.54 0.65 20.50
CA GLU A 213 -26.18 1.04 19.24
C GLU A 213 -25.91 0.04 18.12
N TYR A 214 -24.67 -0.48 18.03
CA TYR A 214 -24.36 -1.59 17.13
C TYR A 214 -25.23 -2.81 17.44
N ASP A 215 -25.33 -3.23 18.70
CA ASP A 215 -26.11 -4.43 19.06
C ASP A 215 -27.61 -4.23 18.82
N ARG A 216 -28.11 -2.99 18.90
CA ARG A 216 -29.51 -2.63 18.59
C ARG A 216 -29.82 -2.69 17.09
N LEU A 217 -28.93 -2.13 16.27
CA LEU A 217 -29.13 -2.01 14.82
C LEU A 217 -28.68 -3.25 14.05
N GLY A 218 -27.71 -4.00 14.60
CA GLY A 218 -26.92 -4.96 13.85
C GLY A 218 -25.84 -4.28 13.00
N GLY A 219 -24.90 -5.09 12.52
CA GLY A 219 -23.93 -4.66 11.50
C GLY A 219 -24.05 -5.55 10.28
N GLU A 220 -23.76 -4.97 9.12
CA GLU A 220 -23.77 -5.67 7.85
C GLU A 220 -22.35 -5.93 7.37
N GLU A 221 -22.14 -7.07 6.72
CA GLU A 221 -20.83 -7.36 6.14
C GLU A 221 -20.40 -6.28 5.15
N SER A 222 -19.22 -5.73 5.38
CA SER A 222 -18.70 -4.57 4.66
C SER A 222 -17.59 -4.97 3.69
N GLY A 223 -17.66 -4.47 2.46
CA GLY A 223 -16.66 -4.72 1.43
C GLY A 223 -15.46 -3.76 1.49
N PHE A 224 -14.64 -3.77 0.45
CA PHE A 224 -13.54 -2.84 0.24
C PHE A 224 -13.65 -2.21 -1.16
N MET A 225 -13.12 -1.00 -1.30
CA MET A 225 -13.24 -0.25 -2.54
C MET A 225 -12.15 -0.65 -3.52
N ARG A 226 -12.52 -0.92 -4.77
CA ARG A 226 -11.59 -1.10 -5.89
C ARG A 226 -11.99 -0.30 -7.11
N GLU A 227 -11.00 -0.03 -7.95
CA GLU A 227 -11.25 0.56 -9.26
C GLU A 227 -11.46 -0.56 -10.29
N VAL A 228 -12.62 -0.55 -10.95
CA VAL A 228 -13.02 -1.49 -12.01
C VAL A 228 -13.63 -0.70 -13.14
N GLY A 229 -13.07 -0.81 -14.36
CA GLY A 229 -13.57 -0.07 -15.52
C GLY A 229 -13.59 1.45 -15.32
N GLY A 230 -12.67 1.97 -14.49
CA GLY A 230 -12.60 3.38 -14.13
C GLY A 230 -13.66 3.87 -13.14
N ARG A 231 -14.44 2.98 -12.56
CA ARG A 231 -15.37 3.28 -11.46
C ARG A 231 -14.86 2.69 -10.14
N THR A 232 -15.19 3.36 -9.04
CA THR A 232 -14.98 2.85 -7.69
C THR A 232 -16.18 2.00 -7.29
N VAL A 233 -15.92 0.72 -7.07
CA VAL A 233 -16.90 -0.32 -6.79
C VAL A 233 -16.59 -0.96 -5.43
N GLU A 234 -17.62 -1.26 -4.65
CA GLU A 234 -17.47 -2.07 -3.44
C GLU A 234 -17.38 -3.55 -3.82
N MET A 235 -16.33 -4.24 -3.36
CA MET A 235 -16.15 -5.67 -3.56
C MET A 235 -16.17 -6.43 -2.24
N ARG A 236 -16.65 -7.67 -2.27
CA ARG A 236 -16.64 -8.61 -1.16
C ARG A 236 -15.77 -9.82 -1.52
N ASP A 237 -14.70 -10.02 -0.77
CA ASP A 237 -13.79 -11.17 -0.88
C ASP A 237 -13.33 -11.54 0.53
N TYR A 238 -13.79 -12.70 1.02
CA TYR A 238 -13.45 -13.17 2.36
C TYR A 238 -11.98 -13.51 2.53
N GLY A 239 -11.22 -13.74 1.47
CA GLY A 239 -9.76 -13.87 1.56
C GLY A 239 -9.06 -12.54 1.89
N HIS A 240 -9.71 -11.42 1.57
CA HIS A 240 -9.17 -10.07 1.74
C HIS A 240 -9.74 -9.33 2.95
N LYS A 241 -11.04 -9.45 3.24
CA LYS A 241 -11.68 -8.70 4.33
C LYS A 241 -12.83 -9.50 4.95
N ARG A 242 -12.89 -9.49 6.29
CA ARG A 242 -14.00 -10.01 7.10
C ARG A 242 -14.31 -9.02 8.23
N ARG A 243 -15.36 -8.21 8.07
CA ARG A 243 -15.77 -7.18 9.03
C ARG A 243 -17.22 -6.77 8.78
N ALA A 244 -17.99 -6.61 9.85
CA ALA A 244 -19.32 -6.02 9.78
C ALA A 244 -19.29 -4.54 10.21
N ASP A 245 -19.96 -3.67 9.47
CA ASP A 245 -20.06 -2.24 9.77
C ASP A 245 -21.52 -1.89 10.10
N CYS A 246 -21.72 -1.07 11.13
CA CYS A 246 -22.99 -0.46 11.50
C CYS A 246 -22.89 1.06 11.26
N LEU A 247 -23.77 1.60 10.40
CA LEU A 247 -23.88 3.04 10.18
C LEU A 247 -24.63 3.68 11.35
N ILE A 248 -24.04 4.71 11.95
CA ILE A 248 -24.64 5.41 13.08
C ILE A 248 -25.48 6.56 12.55
N GLU A 249 -26.79 6.41 12.55
CA GLU A 249 -27.74 7.45 12.08
C GLU A 249 -28.17 8.44 13.17
N ASP A 250 -28.10 8.04 14.44
CA ASP A 250 -28.47 8.89 15.56
C ASP A 250 -27.57 10.14 15.64
N GLU A 251 -28.18 11.31 15.46
CA GLU A 251 -27.45 12.57 15.41
C GLU A 251 -26.84 12.94 16.77
N THR A 252 -27.41 12.47 17.89
CA THR A 252 -26.83 12.68 19.22
C THR A 252 -25.49 11.95 19.36
N LEU A 253 -25.42 10.71 18.86
CA LEU A 253 -24.19 9.92 18.81
C LEU A 253 -23.18 10.53 17.83
N ARG A 254 -23.61 10.93 16.62
CA ARG A 254 -22.74 11.61 15.65
C ARG A 254 -22.15 12.91 16.19
N ALA A 255 -22.98 13.78 16.78
CA ALA A 255 -22.52 14.99 17.44
C ALA A 255 -21.57 14.68 18.61
N GLY A 256 -21.84 13.60 19.36
CA GLY A 256 -20.97 13.10 20.41
C GLY A 256 -19.60 12.64 19.91
N ILE A 257 -19.54 11.97 18.75
CA ILE A 257 -18.30 11.58 18.07
C ILE A 257 -17.53 12.83 17.64
N ARG A 258 -18.19 13.75 16.91
CA ARG A 258 -17.59 15.00 16.41
C ARG A 258 -16.95 15.81 17.53
N ALA A 259 -17.72 16.10 18.59
CA ALA A 259 -17.25 16.94 19.70
C ALA A 259 -16.00 16.37 20.39
N ARG A 260 -15.89 15.04 20.50
CA ARG A 260 -14.73 14.38 21.12
C ARG A 260 -13.52 14.38 20.20
N ILE A 261 -13.71 14.09 18.91
CA ILE A 261 -12.65 14.16 17.91
C ILE A 261 -12.09 15.59 17.84
N GLU A 262 -12.96 16.59 17.72
CA GLU A 262 -12.57 17.99 17.68
C GLU A 262 -11.79 18.42 18.92
N ARG A 263 -12.29 18.09 20.11
CA ARG A 263 -11.68 18.54 21.37
C ARG A 263 -10.39 17.80 21.73
N ARG A 264 -10.26 16.51 21.38
CA ARG A 264 -9.23 15.63 21.94
C ARG A 264 -8.28 15.02 20.91
N LEU A 265 -8.71 14.89 19.65
CA LEU A 265 -7.90 14.26 18.61
C LEU A 265 -7.30 15.29 17.66
N LEU A 266 -8.08 16.25 17.18
CA LEU A 266 -7.60 17.23 16.19
C LEU A 266 -6.40 18.08 16.67
N PRO A 267 -6.31 18.52 17.93
CA PRO A 267 -5.13 19.25 18.41
C PRO A 267 -3.86 18.41 18.34
N GLU A 268 -3.97 17.11 18.64
CA GLU A 268 -2.85 16.17 18.59
C GLU A 268 -2.43 15.86 17.15
N LEU A 269 -3.40 15.72 16.25
CA LEU A 269 -3.15 15.58 14.81
C LEU A 269 -2.43 16.81 14.24
N GLN A 270 -2.89 18.02 14.57
CA GLN A 270 -2.24 19.27 14.15
C GLN A 270 -0.83 19.37 14.72
N LYS A 271 -0.63 19.01 15.99
CA LYS A 271 0.69 19.04 16.63
C LYS A 271 1.68 18.11 15.94
N ALA A 272 1.29 16.86 15.72
CA ALA A 272 2.18 15.81 15.21
C ALA A 272 2.40 15.90 13.69
N PHE A 273 1.36 16.22 12.92
CA PHE A 273 1.40 16.15 11.45
C PHE A 273 1.18 17.49 10.76
N GLN A 274 1.02 18.58 11.51
CA GLN A 274 0.76 19.93 10.98
C GLN A 274 -0.48 19.98 10.06
N TYR A 275 -1.46 19.11 10.32
CA TYR A 275 -2.63 18.92 9.48
C TYR A 275 -3.94 19.24 10.22
N LYS A 276 -4.76 20.11 9.62
CA LYS A 276 -6.05 20.54 10.15
C LYS A 276 -7.20 19.85 9.41
N ALA A 277 -7.68 18.73 9.94
CA ALA A 277 -8.89 18.10 9.42
C ALA A 277 -10.12 18.97 9.72
N THR A 278 -11.01 19.11 8.73
CA THR A 278 -12.28 19.84 8.87
C THR A 278 -13.50 18.95 8.68
N ARG A 279 -13.31 17.71 8.21
CA ARG A 279 -14.39 16.81 7.83
C ARG A 279 -14.14 15.37 8.30
N ILE A 280 -15.25 14.68 8.55
CA ILE A 280 -15.33 13.25 8.79
C ILE A 280 -16.13 12.65 7.63
N GLU A 281 -15.67 11.53 7.07
CA GLU A 281 -16.30 10.93 5.88
C GLU A 281 -17.67 10.32 6.19
N ARG A 282 -17.75 9.57 7.28
CA ARG A 282 -18.91 8.78 7.71
C ARG A 282 -18.78 8.37 9.19
N TYR A 283 -19.89 8.00 9.82
CA TYR A 283 -19.93 7.57 11.22
C TYR A 283 -20.30 6.09 11.31
N ILE A 284 -19.30 5.24 11.59
CA ILE A 284 -19.51 3.79 11.71
C ILE A 284 -18.97 3.24 13.02
N VAL A 285 -19.62 2.18 13.50
CA VAL A 285 -19.05 1.21 14.43
C VAL A 285 -18.81 -0.08 13.67
N ALA A 286 -17.56 -0.53 13.62
CA ALA A 286 -17.15 -1.76 12.98
C ALA A 286 -16.97 -2.87 14.01
N CYS A 287 -17.34 -4.10 13.65
CA CYS A 287 -17.14 -5.32 14.40
C CYS A 287 -16.27 -6.30 13.61
N TYR A 288 -15.17 -6.73 14.23
CA TYR A 288 -14.36 -7.86 13.79
C TYR A 288 -14.63 -9.03 14.74
N ASP A 289 -15.30 -10.07 14.25
CA ASP A 289 -15.68 -11.24 15.05
C ASP A 289 -14.53 -12.24 15.15
N GLY A 290 -14.20 -12.74 16.33
CA GLY A 290 -13.17 -13.75 16.55
C GLY A 290 -13.56 -15.16 16.11
N ASP A 291 -14.83 -15.41 15.77
CA ASP A 291 -15.32 -16.74 15.42
C ASP A 291 -14.77 -17.27 14.08
N GLY A 292 -14.57 -18.59 14.03
CA GLY A 292 -14.05 -19.30 12.85
C GLY A 292 -12.65 -18.82 12.46
N ALA A 293 -12.49 -18.30 11.23
CA ALA A 293 -11.21 -17.75 10.76
C ALA A 293 -10.89 -16.34 11.31
N GLY A 294 -11.74 -15.78 12.17
CA GLY A 294 -11.62 -14.43 12.69
C GLY A 294 -11.95 -13.33 11.68
N GLY A 295 -12.17 -12.13 12.20
CA GLY A 295 -12.39 -10.89 11.47
C GLY A 295 -11.06 -10.18 11.25
N TYR A 296 -10.83 -9.70 10.02
CA TYR A 296 -9.58 -9.07 9.60
C TYR A 296 -9.78 -8.14 8.41
N PHE A 297 -8.74 -7.38 8.08
CA PHE A 297 -8.63 -6.67 6.82
C PHE A 297 -7.18 -6.72 6.36
N ARG A 298 -6.90 -7.45 5.28
CA ARG A 298 -5.56 -7.67 4.71
C ARG A 298 -4.88 -6.36 4.28
N PRO A 299 -3.56 -6.37 4.01
CA PRO A 299 -2.82 -5.17 3.63
C PRO A 299 -3.50 -4.37 2.51
N HIS A 300 -3.78 -3.11 2.79
CA HIS A 300 -4.42 -2.17 1.87
C HIS A 300 -3.99 -0.73 2.17
N ARG A 301 -4.34 0.17 1.24
CA ARG A 301 -4.26 1.63 1.41
C ARG A 301 -5.66 2.18 1.21
N ASP A 302 -5.99 3.25 1.93
CA ASP A 302 -7.36 3.75 1.97
C ASP A 302 -7.68 4.82 0.93
N ASN A 303 -6.68 5.33 0.20
CA ASN A 303 -6.84 6.49 -0.70
C ASN A 303 -6.41 6.23 -2.16
N THR A 304 -6.33 4.98 -2.58
CA THR A 304 -5.81 4.60 -3.91
C THR A 304 -6.88 4.42 -5.00
N THR A 305 -8.16 4.62 -4.70
CA THR A 305 -9.22 4.68 -5.72
C THR A 305 -9.71 6.11 -5.88
N ARG A 306 -10.32 6.44 -7.04
CA ARG A 306 -10.90 7.78 -7.25
C ARG A 306 -11.91 8.16 -6.18
N GLY A 307 -12.78 7.23 -5.76
CA GLY A 307 -13.79 7.48 -4.73
C GLY A 307 -13.20 7.75 -3.34
N THR A 308 -12.00 7.25 -3.04
CA THR A 308 -11.37 7.40 -1.73
C THR A 308 -10.17 8.34 -1.69
N ALA A 309 -9.76 8.89 -2.84
CA ALA A 309 -8.60 9.79 -2.99
C ALA A 309 -8.62 11.06 -2.11
N HIS A 310 -9.79 11.41 -1.57
CA HIS A 310 -9.94 12.54 -0.65
C HIS A 310 -9.47 12.24 0.78
N ARG A 311 -9.43 10.97 1.19
CA ARG A 311 -9.06 10.58 2.55
C ARG A 311 -7.61 10.95 2.83
N ARG A 312 -7.35 11.53 4.01
CA ARG A 312 -5.99 11.88 4.47
C ARG A 312 -5.54 11.00 5.62
N PHE A 313 -6.36 10.92 6.67
CA PHE A 313 -6.06 10.11 7.84
C PHE A 313 -7.17 9.11 8.12
N ALA A 314 -6.77 7.87 8.41
CA ALA A 314 -7.61 6.87 9.01
C ALA A 314 -7.45 6.93 10.53
N VAL A 315 -8.54 6.74 11.24
CA VAL A 315 -8.56 6.72 12.70
C VAL A 315 -9.19 5.41 13.14
N THR A 316 -8.51 4.68 14.01
CA THR A 316 -9.07 3.51 14.69
C THR A 316 -9.25 3.85 16.16
N ILE A 317 -10.50 4.04 16.61
CA ILE A 317 -10.82 4.24 18.03
C ILE A 317 -11.38 2.92 18.59
N ASN A 318 -10.62 2.25 19.45
CA ASN A 318 -11.04 0.98 20.04
C ASN A 318 -12.14 1.20 21.08
N LEU A 319 -13.19 0.38 21.08
CA LEU A 319 -14.33 0.52 22.00
C LEU A 319 -14.31 -0.50 23.15
N ASN A 320 -13.54 -1.58 23.04
CA ASN A 320 -13.48 -2.66 24.02
C ASN A 320 -12.14 -3.44 23.98
N ALA A 321 -11.00 -2.73 24.01
CA ALA A 321 -9.66 -3.30 23.86
C ALA A 321 -9.32 -4.46 24.82
N GLU A 322 -9.98 -4.50 25.97
CA GLU A 322 -9.80 -5.51 27.02
C GLU A 322 -10.63 -6.79 26.77
N ASP A 323 -11.61 -6.76 25.87
CA ASP A 323 -12.59 -7.84 25.67
C ASP A 323 -12.26 -8.76 24.47
N TYR A 324 -11.13 -8.55 23.77
CA TYR A 324 -10.72 -9.36 22.62
C TYR A 324 -9.21 -9.61 22.53
N GLU A 325 -8.85 -10.69 21.83
CA GLU A 325 -7.46 -11.02 21.45
C GLU A 325 -7.25 -10.91 19.93
N GLY A 326 -6.01 -10.62 19.52
CA GLY A 326 -5.67 -10.32 18.12
C GLY A 326 -6.23 -8.95 17.66
N GLY A 327 -6.45 -8.77 16.37
CA GLY A 327 -7.06 -7.54 15.85
C GLY A 327 -6.17 -6.30 15.84
N GLU A 328 -4.89 -6.40 16.17
CA GLU A 328 -3.97 -5.26 16.15
C GLU A 328 -3.77 -4.74 14.72
N LEU A 329 -3.41 -3.46 14.62
CA LEU A 329 -2.94 -2.89 13.35
C LEU A 329 -1.47 -3.25 13.13
N ARG A 330 -1.11 -3.56 11.88
CA ARG A 330 0.27 -3.69 11.42
C ARG A 330 0.49 -2.86 10.16
N PHE A 331 1.70 -2.32 10.02
CA PHE A 331 2.12 -1.52 8.86
C PHE A 331 3.34 -2.18 8.23
N PRO A 332 3.16 -3.07 7.22
CA PRO A 332 4.24 -3.89 6.70
C PRO A 332 5.45 -3.09 6.19
N GLU A 333 5.23 -1.86 5.72
CA GLU A 333 6.27 -0.90 5.32
C GLU A 333 7.26 -0.55 6.43
N PHE A 334 6.93 -0.81 7.70
CA PHE A 334 7.72 -0.43 8.87
C PHE A 334 8.00 -1.65 9.79
N GLY A 335 7.82 -2.86 9.28
CA GLY A 335 8.06 -4.10 10.01
C GLY A 335 6.83 -4.70 10.69
N ASP A 336 7.08 -5.48 11.74
CA ASP A 336 6.09 -6.37 12.38
C ASP A 336 5.51 -5.82 13.68
N ARG A 337 5.87 -4.59 14.06
CA ARG A 337 5.32 -3.91 15.24
C ARG A 337 3.79 -3.83 15.13
N ARG A 338 3.13 -4.20 16.23
CA ARG A 338 1.67 -4.22 16.37
C ARG A 338 1.21 -2.99 17.16
N TYR A 339 0.09 -2.41 16.73
CA TYR A 339 -0.48 -1.21 17.34
C TYR A 339 -1.91 -1.49 17.82
N ARG A 340 -2.16 -1.24 19.11
CA ARG A 340 -3.48 -1.32 19.74
C ARG A 340 -3.63 -0.17 20.73
N ALA A 341 -4.64 0.67 20.56
CA ALA A 341 -5.00 1.66 21.56
C ALA A 341 -5.87 1.02 22.66
N PRO A 342 -5.84 1.53 23.91
CA PRO A 342 -6.77 1.09 24.96
C PRO A 342 -8.22 1.45 24.61
N THR A 343 -9.20 0.97 25.36
CA THR A 343 -10.60 1.38 25.17
C THR A 343 -10.75 2.90 25.24
N GLY A 344 -11.40 3.46 24.22
CA GLY A 344 -11.56 4.90 23.99
C GLY A 344 -10.32 5.62 23.47
N GLY A 345 -9.21 4.91 23.26
CA GLY A 345 -8.01 5.44 22.61
C GLY A 345 -8.03 5.28 21.09
N ALA A 346 -7.32 6.17 20.41
CA ALA A 346 -7.19 6.21 18.95
C ALA A 346 -5.78 5.84 18.48
N VAL A 347 -5.70 5.13 17.34
CA VAL A 347 -4.51 5.08 16.48
C VAL A 347 -4.85 5.84 15.20
N VAL A 348 -4.06 6.86 14.87
CA VAL A 348 -4.23 7.72 13.69
C VAL A 348 -3.05 7.53 12.75
N PHE A 349 -3.32 7.35 11.46
CA PHE A 349 -2.30 7.12 10.46
C PHE A 349 -2.73 7.62 9.09
N SER A 350 -1.76 7.94 8.23
CA SER A 350 -2.03 8.37 6.86
C SER A 350 -2.71 7.24 6.08
N CYS A 351 -3.79 7.56 5.36
CA CYS A 351 -4.49 6.64 4.47
C CYS A 351 -3.59 6.11 3.34
N SER A 352 -2.45 6.77 3.11
CA SER A 352 -1.47 6.35 2.12
C SER A 352 -0.57 5.24 2.62
N LEU A 353 -0.53 4.90 3.90
CA LEU A 353 0.31 3.81 4.41
C LEU A 353 -0.34 2.45 4.14
N LEU A 354 0.48 1.47 3.75
CA LEU A 354 0.06 0.10 3.66
C LEU A 354 -0.15 -0.41 5.08
N HIS A 355 -1.37 -0.83 5.38
CA HIS A 355 -1.74 -1.27 6.70
C HIS A 355 -2.75 -2.40 6.65
N GLU A 356 -2.86 -3.14 7.75
CA GLU A 356 -3.83 -4.21 7.91
C GLU A 356 -4.37 -4.25 9.34
N ALA A 357 -5.56 -4.79 9.50
CA ALA A 357 -6.07 -5.28 10.78
C ALA A 357 -5.86 -6.79 10.83
N LEU A 358 -5.02 -7.25 11.74
CA LEU A 358 -4.77 -8.67 11.96
C LEU A 358 -6.06 -9.38 12.39
N ALA A 359 -6.08 -10.71 12.29
CA ALA A 359 -7.24 -11.49 12.69
C ALA A 359 -7.53 -11.31 14.19
N VAL A 360 -8.78 -11.06 14.53
CA VAL A 360 -9.29 -11.27 15.89
C VAL A 360 -9.36 -12.76 16.14
N THR A 361 -8.76 -13.22 17.24
CA THR A 361 -8.64 -14.66 17.57
C THR A 361 -9.58 -15.08 18.69
N ARG A 362 -10.12 -14.13 19.46
CA ARG A 362 -11.12 -14.37 20.49
C ARG A 362 -11.94 -13.11 20.75
N GLY A 363 -13.24 -13.28 20.98
CA GLY A 363 -14.16 -12.19 21.31
C GLY A 363 -14.53 -11.35 20.08
N ARG A 364 -15.26 -10.25 20.31
CA ARG A 364 -15.66 -9.31 19.26
C ARG A 364 -14.90 -8.00 19.45
N ARG A 365 -14.15 -7.56 18.45
CA ARG A 365 -13.48 -6.25 18.47
C ARG A 365 -14.40 -5.21 17.88
N PHE A 366 -14.78 -4.22 18.68
CA PHE A 366 -15.51 -3.05 18.23
C PHE A 366 -14.61 -1.83 18.10
N ALA A 367 -14.76 -1.11 16.98
CA ALA A 367 -14.01 0.12 16.73
C ALA A 367 -14.88 1.17 16.02
N CYS A 368 -14.70 2.44 16.39
CA CYS A 368 -15.18 3.56 15.57
C CYS A 368 -14.08 3.94 14.58
N LEU A 369 -14.40 3.99 13.28
CA LEU A 369 -13.42 4.10 12.19
C LEU A 369 -13.63 5.35 11.31
N PRO A 370 -13.42 6.58 11.81
CA PRO A 370 -13.55 7.77 10.98
C PRO A 370 -12.38 7.92 10.01
N PHE A 371 -12.69 8.40 8.80
CA PHE A 371 -11.72 9.00 7.89
C PHE A 371 -11.78 10.51 7.99
N LEU A 372 -10.62 11.15 8.14
CA LEU A 372 -10.47 12.59 8.27
C LEU A 372 -9.86 13.18 7.00
N TYR A 373 -10.39 14.34 6.59
CA TYR A 373 -9.91 15.13 5.46
C TYR A 373 -10.26 16.61 5.66
N ASP A 374 -9.76 17.46 4.78
CA ASP A 374 -9.93 18.92 4.76
C ASP A 374 -10.81 19.36 3.58
N ASP A 375 -10.90 20.65 3.33
CA ASP A 375 -11.70 21.18 2.22
C ASP A 375 -11.10 20.87 0.84
N ASP A 376 -9.77 20.71 0.73
CA ASP A 376 -9.13 20.23 -0.50
C ASP A 376 -9.53 18.77 -0.78
N GLY A 377 -9.56 17.94 0.26
CA GLY A 377 -10.15 16.60 0.19
C GLY A 377 -11.62 16.65 -0.23
N ALA A 378 -12.41 17.57 0.32
CA ALA A 378 -13.82 17.72 -0.06
C ALA A 378 -13.99 18.07 -1.54
N ALA A 379 -13.15 18.95 -2.08
CA ALA A 379 -13.15 19.29 -3.50
C ALA A 379 -12.79 18.08 -4.39
N ILE A 380 -11.83 17.26 -3.96
CA ILE A 380 -11.52 15.99 -4.64
C ILE A 380 -12.72 15.03 -4.60
N ARG A 381 -13.35 14.89 -3.43
CA ARG A 381 -14.53 14.00 -3.25
C ARG A 381 -15.67 14.42 -4.18
N ALA A 382 -15.98 15.71 -4.24
CA ALA A 382 -17.04 16.25 -5.10
C ALA A 382 -16.73 16.04 -6.58
N ARG A 383 -15.50 16.36 -7.02
CA ARG A 383 -15.08 16.14 -8.41
C ARG A 383 -15.16 14.66 -8.81
N ASN A 384 -14.77 13.77 -7.90
CA ASN A 384 -14.73 12.33 -8.20
C ASN A 384 -16.08 11.62 -8.00
N ALA A 385 -17.15 12.34 -7.66
CA ALA A 385 -18.45 11.75 -7.37
C ALA A 385 -19.06 11.00 -8.56
N GLU A 386 -18.70 11.38 -9.79
CA GLU A 386 -19.13 10.68 -11.02
C GLU A 386 -18.52 9.28 -11.18
N PHE A 387 -17.42 9.00 -10.48
CA PHE A 387 -16.73 7.71 -10.53
C PHE A 387 -17.19 6.74 -9.44
N LEU A 388 -18.12 7.14 -8.57
CA LEU A 388 -18.73 6.25 -7.57
C LEU A 388 -19.87 5.48 -8.22
N GLU A 389 -19.84 4.15 -8.13
CA GLU A 389 -20.94 3.32 -8.63
C GLU A 389 -22.19 3.41 -7.75
N ASP A 390 -22.00 3.52 -6.43
CA ASP A 390 -23.08 3.68 -5.47
C ASP A 390 -23.71 5.09 -5.60
N PRO A 391 -25.00 5.19 -5.98
CA PRO A 391 -25.68 6.48 -6.15
C PRO A 391 -25.81 7.29 -4.86
N GLN A 392 -25.94 6.63 -3.70
CA GLN A 392 -26.04 7.30 -2.42
C GLN A 392 -24.70 7.90 -2.02
N LEU A 393 -23.60 7.15 -2.16
CA LEU A 393 -22.26 7.69 -1.94
C LEU A 393 -21.95 8.83 -2.91
N ALA A 394 -22.39 8.73 -4.16
CA ALA A 394 -22.26 9.79 -5.16
C ALA A 394 -23.05 11.05 -4.77
N ALA A 395 -24.28 10.91 -4.27
CA ALA A 395 -25.10 12.03 -3.82
C ALA A 395 -24.48 12.74 -2.59
N VAL A 396 -23.97 11.97 -1.63
CA VAL A 396 -23.25 12.52 -0.47
C VAL A 396 -21.98 13.24 -0.92
N ALA A 397 -21.22 12.67 -1.85
CA ALA A 397 -20.01 13.28 -2.39
C ALA A 397 -20.28 14.63 -3.09
N ARG A 398 -21.43 14.77 -3.77
CA ARG A 398 -21.87 16.03 -4.39
C ARG A 398 -22.45 17.05 -3.40
N GLY A 399 -22.67 16.66 -2.14
CA GLY A 399 -23.37 17.47 -1.15
C GLY A 399 -24.89 17.59 -1.42
N THR A 400 -25.45 16.72 -2.27
CA THR A 400 -26.88 16.69 -2.59
C THR A 400 -27.67 15.76 -1.68
N ALA A 401 -26.98 15.05 -0.78
CA ALA A 401 -27.56 14.25 0.31
C ALA A 401 -26.72 14.46 1.58
N ALA A 402 -27.35 14.33 2.76
CA ALA A 402 -26.62 14.36 4.02
C ALA A 402 -25.68 13.15 4.13
N ALA A 403 -24.46 13.37 4.62
CA ALA A 403 -23.57 12.28 4.95
C ALA A 403 -24.17 11.48 6.11
N GLY A 404 -24.44 10.19 5.85
CA GLY A 404 -24.70 9.21 6.90
C GLY A 404 -23.49 9.00 7.83
#